data_AF-A0A928DPE4-F1
#
_entry.id   AF-A0A928DPE4-F1
#
_cell.length_a   1.000
_cell.length_b   1.000
_cell.length_c   1.000
_cell.angle_alpha   90.00
_cell.angle_beta   90.00
_cell.angle_gamma   90.00
#
_symmetry.space_group_name_H-M   'P 1'
#
loop_
_entity.id
_entity.type
_entity.pdbx_description
1 polymer ?
#
loop_
_entity_poly.entity_id
_entity_poly.type
_entity_poly.pdbx_seq_one_letter_code
_entity_poly.pdbx_strand_id
1 'polypeptide(L)'
;MRKILALFVSCVLAGSAFAAPAKKTTKAKAQTPAKVEFVIVESDEYEAGKEDVQLTAGIAGFLGGEPSVTKVSYKEALADPKLANMDYSFLPLYLVKKTDDIRTRLERHIQAGYAIESADFIALPRQTRQGVHNGKEAKPGVMEIFVMSQCPYGVMAENLVLKAQKDGKLPKDKEIKIRYIVDYSAERGFSSLHGSAEWEENIRQLLVAKYYPNKYWKYLEIRNKDYQSSRWDKALEEAGINAKKIMKKFDTEGIELLKKEAEYTKAYSINASPSFLWEGKVLLNFGTASEIDGFGFLNPNATEEGAAPVPAGSC
;
A
#
# COMPACT_ATOMS: atom_id res chain seq x y z
N MET A 1 -58.23 28.78 -13.24
CA MET A 1 -58.43 28.91 -14.71
C MET A 1 -58.55 30.39 -15.06
N ARG A 2 -58.03 30.78 -16.25
CA ARG A 2 -57.82 32.14 -16.83
C ARG A 2 -56.50 32.80 -16.39
N LYS A 3 -55.35 32.54 -17.06
CA LYS A 3 -54.82 33.01 -18.37
C LYS A 3 -54.58 34.53 -18.42
N ILE A 4 -53.30 34.95 -18.31
CA ILE A 4 -52.37 35.44 -19.35
C ILE A 4 -52.34 36.97 -19.41
N LEU A 5 -51.17 37.59 -19.16
CA LEU A 5 -50.49 38.45 -20.12
C LEU A 5 -49.04 38.72 -19.69
N ALA A 6 -48.10 38.40 -20.57
CA ALA A 6 -46.70 38.79 -20.49
C ALA A 6 -46.53 40.20 -21.08
N LEU A 7 -45.60 40.99 -20.55
CA LEU A 7 -44.95 42.06 -21.32
C LEU A 7 -43.53 42.27 -20.80
N PHE A 8 -42.55 41.97 -21.66
CA PHE A 8 -41.14 42.32 -21.50
C PHE A 8 -40.96 43.82 -21.79
N VAL A 9 -40.22 44.53 -20.93
CA VAL A 9 -39.63 45.82 -21.27
C VAL A 9 -38.14 45.77 -20.93
N SER A 10 -37.36 45.83 -21.99
CA SER A 10 -35.91 46.02 -22.04
C SER A 10 -35.53 47.42 -21.54
N CYS A 11 -34.58 47.52 -20.61
CA CYS A 11 -33.89 48.76 -20.27
C CYS A 11 -32.42 48.66 -20.68
N VAL A 12 -32.04 49.45 -21.68
CA VAL A 12 -30.66 49.78 -22.02
C VAL A 12 -30.35 51.11 -21.33
N LEU A 13 -29.33 51.13 -20.47
CA LEU A 13 -28.67 52.37 -20.06
C LEU A 13 -27.15 52.19 -20.11
N ALA A 14 -26.55 52.93 -21.04
CA ALA A 14 -25.15 53.35 -21.06
C ALA A 14 -24.78 54.01 -19.71
N GLY A 15 -23.58 53.93 -19.16
CA GLY A 15 -22.27 53.74 -19.79
C GLY A 15 -21.43 54.99 -19.50
N SER A 16 -20.71 54.99 -18.38
CA SER A 16 -19.54 55.85 -18.14
C SER A 16 -18.75 55.34 -16.92
N ALA A 17 -17.83 54.42 -17.17
CA ALA A 17 -16.86 53.96 -16.18
C ALA A 17 -15.66 54.91 -16.15
N PHE A 18 -15.40 55.52 -15.00
CA PHE A 18 -14.11 56.17 -14.71
C PHE A 18 -13.03 55.10 -14.53
N ALA A 19 -12.02 55.10 -15.41
CA ALA A 19 -10.85 54.24 -15.27
C ALA A 19 -9.90 54.79 -14.20
N ALA A 20 -9.65 54.01 -13.15
CA ALA A 20 -8.60 54.28 -12.17
C ALA A 20 -7.22 53.90 -12.75
N PRO A 21 -6.12 54.61 -12.38
CA PRO A 21 -4.79 54.35 -12.93
C PRO A 21 -4.25 53.00 -12.43
N ALA A 22 -3.80 52.17 -13.38
CA ALA A 22 -3.20 50.87 -13.11
C ALA A 22 -1.93 51.01 -12.25
N LYS A 23 -1.95 50.44 -11.05
CA LYS A 23 -0.74 50.21 -10.25
C LYS A 23 0.18 49.28 -11.05
N LYS A 24 1.39 49.76 -11.38
CA LYS A 24 2.48 48.92 -11.90
C LYS A 24 2.76 47.82 -10.89
N THR A 25 2.35 46.59 -11.21
CA THR A 25 2.82 45.39 -10.53
C THR A 25 4.28 45.20 -10.89
N THR A 26 5.16 45.46 -9.92
CA THR A 26 6.54 44.98 -9.95
C THR A 26 6.50 43.47 -10.09
N LYS A 27 6.93 42.94 -11.25
CA LYS A 27 7.22 41.52 -11.42
C LYS A 27 8.26 41.15 -10.36
N ALA A 28 7.85 40.42 -9.32
CA ALA A 28 8.78 39.75 -8.44
C ALA A 28 9.73 38.93 -9.30
N LYS A 29 11.05 39.12 -9.13
CA LYS A 29 12.05 38.21 -9.69
C LYS A 29 11.65 36.81 -9.25
N ALA A 30 11.46 35.89 -10.20
CA ALA A 30 11.33 34.47 -9.89
C ALA A 30 12.60 34.06 -9.12
N GLN A 31 12.48 33.94 -7.81
CA GLN A 31 13.56 33.49 -6.96
C GLN A 31 13.75 32.01 -7.28
N THR A 32 14.96 31.63 -7.71
CA THR A 32 15.28 30.23 -7.99
C THR A 32 14.87 29.40 -6.77
N PRO A 33 14.08 28.34 -6.93
CA PRO A 33 13.62 27.53 -5.80
C PRO A 33 14.83 27.07 -4.97
N ALA A 34 14.68 27.10 -3.65
CA ALA A 34 15.72 26.54 -2.77
C ALA A 34 15.92 25.06 -3.12
N LYS A 35 17.15 24.55 -3.06
CA LYS A 35 17.42 23.13 -3.28
C LYS A 35 17.26 22.35 -1.99
N VAL A 36 16.53 21.24 -2.06
CA VAL A 36 16.46 20.24 -1.00
C VAL A 36 17.43 19.12 -1.36
N GLU A 37 18.53 19.01 -0.63
CA GLU A 37 19.56 18.00 -0.87
C GLU A 37 19.12 16.64 -0.30
N PHE A 38 19.02 15.64 -1.17
CA PHE A 38 18.74 14.25 -0.81
C PHE A 38 19.98 13.39 -1.00
N VAL A 39 20.18 12.44 -0.08
CA VAL A 39 20.96 11.23 -0.29
C VAL A 39 19.98 10.06 -0.25
N ILE A 40 19.83 9.34 -1.37
CA ILE A 40 18.94 8.19 -1.46
C ILE A 40 19.81 6.94 -1.52
N VAL A 41 19.70 6.10 -0.50
CA VAL A 41 20.38 4.81 -0.47
C VAL A 41 19.49 3.79 -1.15
N GLU A 42 19.96 3.25 -2.28
CA GLU A 42 19.22 2.34 -3.14
C GLU A 42 19.65 0.87 -2.91
N SER A 43 18.75 -0.06 -3.21
CA SER A 43 19.10 -1.48 -3.26
C SER A 43 20.07 -1.77 -4.42
N ASP A 44 21.07 -2.61 -4.15
CA ASP A 44 22.01 -3.07 -5.18
C ASP A 44 21.39 -4.13 -6.12
N GLU A 45 20.30 -4.78 -5.69
CA GLU A 45 19.81 -6.02 -6.28
C GLU A 45 18.44 -5.87 -6.97
N TYR A 46 17.56 -5.02 -6.46
CA TYR A 46 16.17 -4.96 -6.93
C TYR A 46 15.72 -3.54 -7.25
N GLU A 47 15.03 -3.39 -8.39
CA GLU A 47 14.45 -2.12 -8.85
C GLU A 47 13.48 -1.49 -7.83
N ALA A 48 12.70 -2.32 -7.12
CA ALA A 48 11.78 -1.83 -6.09
C ALA A 48 12.49 -1.07 -4.96
N GLY A 49 13.79 -1.33 -4.76
CA GLY A 49 14.61 -0.66 -3.75
C GLY A 49 15.29 0.62 -4.24
N LYS A 50 14.95 1.12 -5.43
CA LYS A 50 15.47 2.37 -6.00
C LYS A 50 14.52 3.54 -5.75
N GLU A 51 15.01 4.75 -6.03
CA GLU A 51 14.24 5.98 -5.89
C GLU A 51 12.89 5.96 -6.65
N ASP A 52 11.82 6.31 -5.96
CA ASP A 52 10.62 6.89 -6.54
C ASP A 52 10.78 8.41 -6.73
N VAL A 53 10.97 8.83 -7.99
CA VAL A 53 11.24 10.23 -8.36
C VAL A 53 10.05 11.14 -8.05
N GLN A 54 8.82 10.63 -8.16
CA GLN A 54 7.62 11.41 -7.88
C GLN A 54 7.49 11.68 -6.38
N LEU A 55 7.79 10.67 -5.57
CA LEU A 55 7.88 10.83 -4.12
C LEU A 55 8.97 11.82 -3.73
N THR A 56 10.17 11.72 -4.31
CA THR A 56 11.26 12.68 -4.05
C THR A 56 10.83 14.11 -4.36
N ALA A 57 10.20 14.34 -5.52
CA ALA A 57 9.69 15.65 -5.90
C ALA A 57 8.60 16.15 -4.93
N GLY A 58 7.70 15.26 -4.49
CA GLY A 58 6.67 15.56 -3.50
C GLY A 58 7.24 15.99 -2.15
N ILE A 59 8.24 15.26 -1.64
CA ILE A 59 8.92 15.59 -0.38
C ILE A 59 9.66 16.92 -0.52
N ALA A 60 10.37 17.15 -1.62
CA ALA A 60 11.08 18.40 -1.87
C ALA A 60 10.11 19.60 -1.89
N GLY A 61 8.97 19.45 -2.59
CA GLY A 61 7.93 20.47 -2.65
C GLY A 61 7.33 20.77 -1.27
N PHE A 62 7.08 19.76 -0.45
CA PHE A 62 6.66 19.94 0.95
C PHE A 62 7.70 20.71 1.77
N LEU A 63 8.98 20.42 1.54
CA LEU A 63 10.11 21.10 2.17
C LEU A 63 10.41 22.48 1.55
N GLY A 64 9.62 22.93 0.57
CA GLY A 64 9.69 24.27 0.00
C GLY A 64 10.77 24.47 -1.06
N GLY A 65 11.19 23.40 -1.75
CA GLY A 65 12.25 23.47 -2.75
C GLY A 65 12.18 22.42 -3.85
N GLU A 66 13.19 22.44 -4.71
CA GLU A 66 13.40 21.44 -5.76
C GLU A 66 14.37 20.35 -5.29
N PRO A 67 14.16 19.08 -5.70
CA PRO A 67 15.03 18.00 -5.28
C PRO A 67 16.41 18.09 -5.92
N SER A 68 17.45 17.87 -5.13
CA SER A 68 18.84 17.68 -5.58
C SER A 68 19.33 16.34 -5.03
N VAL A 69 19.34 15.31 -5.87
CA VAL A 69 19.49 13.92 -5.44
C VAL A 69 20.91 13.40 -5.67
N THR A 70 21.49 12.81 -4.63
CA THR A 70 22.66 11.93 -4.72
C THR A 70 22.21 10.51 -4.46
N LYS A 71 22.41 9.61 -5.43
CA LYS A 71 22.11 8.19 -5.28
C LYS A 71 23.36 7.48 -4.76
N VAL A 72 23.17 6.60 -3.79
CA VAL A 72 24.25 5.84 -3.17
C VAL A 72 23.81 4.39 -3.11
N SER A 73 24.67 3.47 -3.56
CA SER A 73 24.41 2.03 -3.43
C SER A 73 24.43 1.61 -1.96
N TYR A 74 23.78 0.49 -1.62
CA TYR A 74 23.77 0.00 -0.25
C TYR A 74 25.21 -0.30 0.24
N LYS A 75 26.04 -0.90 -0.62
CA LYS A 75 27.45 -1.16 -0.34
C LYS A 75 28.27 0.11 -0.08
N GLU A 76 28.06 1.16 -0.87
CA GLU A 76 28.75 2.44 -0.65
C GLU A 76 28.29 3.11 0.65
N ALA A 77 26.99 3.04 0.95
CA ALA A 77 26.45 3.61 2.18
C ALA A 77 27.02 2.95 3.44
N LEU A 78 27.24 1.62 3.42
CA LEU A 78 27.90 0.91 4.51
C LEU A 78 29.38 1.31 4.70
N ALA A 79 30.04 1.79 3.65
CA ALA A 79 31.44 2.21 3.69
C ALA A 79 31.62 3.70 4.06
N ASP A 80 30.56 4.51 4.01
CA ASP A 80 30.62 5.94 4.33
C ASP A 80 30.41 6.18 5.83
N PRO A 81 31.41 6.72 6.56
CA PRO A 81 31.28 7.06 7.97
C PRO A 81 30.14 8.03 8.29
N LYS A 82 29.73 8.88 7.35
CA LYS A 82 28.61 9.84 7.54
C LYS A 82 27.24 9.18 7.50
N LEU A 83 27.17 8.01 6.87
CA LEU A 83 25.96 7.20 6.78
C LEU A 83 25.99 6.03 7.78
N ALA A 84 27.05 5.92 8.58
CA ALA A 84 27.14 4.93 9.64
C ALA A 84 25.96 5.07 10.62
N ASN A 85 25.43 3.92 11.06
CA ASN A 85 24.31 3.80 12.01
C ASN A 85 22.92 4.22 11.52
N MET A 86 22.69 4.26 10.20
CA MET A 86 21.33 4.37 9.65
C MET A 86 20.62 3.01 9.66
N ASP A 87 19.28 3.03 9.74
CA ASP A 87 18.46 1.81 9.58
C ASP A 87 18.30 1.47 8.10
N TYR A 88 19.11 0.52 7.62
CA TYR A 88 19.04 -0.01 6.26
C TYR A 88 18.16 -1.25 6.13
N SER A 89 17.32 -1.58 7.12
CA SER A 89 16.45 -2.76 7.07
C SER A 89 15.40 -2.68 5.95
N PHE A 90 15.20 -1.50 5.35
CA PHE A 90 14.34 -1.30 4.20
C PHE A 90 14.92 -0.25 3.26
N LEU A 91 14.96 -0.56 1.96
CA LEU A 91 15.42 0.34 0.91
C LEU A 91 14.29 0.58 -0.12
N PRO A 92 14.23 1.75 -0.78
CA PRO A 92 15.17 2.87 -0.65
C PRO A 92 15.07 3.60 0.70
N LEU A 93 16.19 4.10 1.20
CA LEU A 93 16.23 4.99 2.37
C LEU A 93 16.46 6.43 1.90
N TYR A 94 15.51 7.31 2.23
CA TYR A 94 15.58 8.73 1.91
C TYR A 94 16.22 9.49 3.06
N LEU A 95 17.35 10.14 2.80
CA LEU A 95 18.02 11.03 3.75
C LEU A 95 17.95 12.45 3.20
N VAL A 96 17.39 13.37 3.98
CA VAL A 96 17.37 14.79 3.64
C VAL A 96 18.46 15.48 4.43
N LYS A 97 19.31 16.28 3.77
CA LYS A 97 20.33 17.07 4.45
C LYS A 97 19.68 18.02 5.45
N LYS A 98 20.17 18.01 6.68
CA LYS A 98 19.59 18.78 7.77
C LYS A 98 19.93 20.25 7.64
N THR A 99 18.90 21.09 7.73
CA THR A 99 18.98 22.54 7.94
C THR A 99 17.97 22.94 9.01
N ASP A 100 18.13 24.10 9.63
CA ASP A 100 17.18 24.58 10.65
C ASP A 100 15.75 24.69 10.12
N ASP A 101 15.58 25.11 8.86
CA ASP A 101 14.26 25.19 8.20
C ASP A 101 13.65 23.80 7.98
N ILE A 102 14.42 22.85 7.43
CA ILE A 102 13.93 21.48 7.18
C ILE A 102 13.60 20.78 8.50
N ARG A 103 14.45 20.94 9.52
CA ARG A 103 14.20 20.42 10.86
C ARG A 103 12.90 20.97 11.43
N THR A 104 12.68 22.28 11.33
CA THR A 104 11.45 22.95 11.79
C THR A 104 10.21 22.41 11.07
N ARG A 105 10.28 22.20 9.75
CA ARG A 105 9.16 21.62 8.97
C ARG A 105 8.85 20.18 9.34
N LEU A 106 9.87 19.40 9.71
CA LEU A 106 9.74 17.99 10.07
C LEU A 106 9.59 17.74 11.57
N GLU A 107 9.58 18.78 12.42
CA GLU A 107 9.55 18.66 13.88
C GLU A 107 8.44 17.72 14.37
N ARG A 108 7.22 17.82 13.84
CA ARG A 108 6.11 16.92 14.20
C ARG A 108 6.35 15.47 13.76
N HIS A 109 6.97 15.26 12.61
CA HIS A 109 7.31 13.92 12.10
C HIS A 109 8.42 13.30 12.95
N ILE A 110 9.38 14.10 13.39
CA ILE A 110 10.46 13.68 14.30
C ILE A 110 9.86 13.29 15.65
N GLN A 111 9.03 14.15 16.25
CA GLN A 111 8.36 13.87 17.52
C GLN A 111 7.48 12.61 17.47
N ALA A 112 6.84 12.36 16.33
CA ALA A 112 6.01 11.17 16.12
C ALA A 112 6.81 9.91 15.73
N GLY A 113 8.14 10.01 15.54
CA GLY A 113 9.00 8.90 15.14
C GLY A 113 8.91 8.49 13.67
N TYR A 114 8.26 9.30 12.81
CA TYR A 114 8.19 9.09 11.37
C TYR A 114 9.42 9.63 10.62
N ALA A 115 10.21 10.49 11.26
CA ALA A 115 11.47 10.99 10.77
C ALA A 115 12.53 10.86 11.86
N ILE A 116 13.75 10.49 11.50
CA ILE A 116 14.83 10.24 12.46
C ILE A 116 15.94 11.27 12.25
N GLU A 117 16.16 12.11 13.26
CA GLU A 117 17.20 13.13 13.21
C GLU A 117 18.58 12.54 13.53
N SER A 118 19.57 12.86 12.69
CA SER A 118 20.99 12.57 12.89
C SER A 118 21.83 13.86 12.85
N ALA A 119 23.16 13.75 12.89
CA ALA A 119 24.04 14.91 12.84
C ALA A 119 23.84 15.74 11.56
N ASP A 120 23.94 15.08 10.40
CA ASP A 120 23.94 15.73 9.09
C ASP A 120 22.62 15.56 8.31
N PHE A 121 21.78 14.60 8.71
CA PHE A 121 20.57 14.22 7.96
C PHE A 121 19.33 14.07 8.83
N ILE A 122 18.16 14.17 8.19
CA ILE A 122 16.90 13.64 8.69
C ILE A 122 16.50 12.47 7.79
N ALA A 123 16.48 11.27 8.37
CA ALA A 123 16.10 10.06 7.66
C ALA A 123 14.58 9.92 7.62
N LEU A 124 14.05 9.55 6.46
CA LEU A 124 12.63 9.29 6.21
C LEU A 124 12.50 7.80 5.86
N PRO A 125 12.37 6.91 6.87
CA PRO A 125 12.26 5.48 6.61
C PRO A 125 10.91 5.14 5.96
N ARG A 126 10.90 4.12 5.10
CA ARG A 126 9.67 3.45 4.59
C ARG A 126 8.62 4.40 4.00
N GLN A 127 9.06 5.42 3.26
CA GLN A 127 8.14 6.38 2.63
C GLN A 127 7.40 5.78 1.41
N THR A 128 7.95 4.73 0.83
CA THR A 128 7.41 4.03 -0.33
C THR A 128 6.55 2.84 0.09
N ARG A 129 5.50 2.56 -0.70
CA ARG A 129 4.69 1.32 -0.56
C ARG A 129 5.34 0.10 -1.24
N GLN A 130 6.55 0.28 -1.76
CA GLN A 130 7.38 -0.73 -2.43
C GLN A 130 8.80 -0.57 -1.94
N GLY A 131 9.58 -1.64 -1.96
CA GLY A 131 10.95 -1.60 -1.45
C GLY A 131 11.54 -2.96 -1.25
N VAL A 132 12.69 -2.99 -0.60
CA VAL A 132 13.45 -4.21 -0.33
C VAL A 132 13.75 -4.28 1.15
N HIS A 133 13.31 -5.36 1.78
CA HIS A 133 13.70 -5.68 3.14
C HIS A 133 15.07 -6.34 3.16
N ASN A 134 16.06 -5.63 3.71
CA ASN A 134 17.38 -6.19 3.94
C ASN A 134 17.39 -7.07 5.19
N GLY A 135 18.24 -8.11 5.18
CA GLY A 135 18.39 -9.03 6.31
C GLY A 135 17.22 -9.98 6.55
N LYS A 136 16.21 -10.02 5.66
CA LYS A 136 15.15 -11.04 5.67
C LYS A 136 15.62 -12.30 4.95
N GLU A 137 15.12 -13.44 5.44
CA GLU A 137 15.36 -14.75 4.82
C GLU A 137 14.73 -14.80 3.43
N ALA A 138 15.50 -15.27 2.45
CA ALA A 138 15.02 -15.45 1.09
C ALA A 138 14.05 -16.65 1.01
N LYS A 139 12.96 -16.48 0.26
CA LYS A 139 11.98 -17.54 -0.03
C LYS A 139 11.83 -17.72 -1.54
N PRO A 140 12.80 -18.35 -2.24
CA PRO A 140 12.81 -18.42 -3.70
C PRO A 140 11.48 -18.90 -4.28
N GLY A 141 10.98 -18.23 -5.31
CA GLY A 141 9.74 -18.60 -5.98
C GLY A 141 8.44 -18.37 -5.20
N VAL A 142 8.45 -17.74 -4.02
CA VAL A 142 7.25 -17.51 -3.21
C VAL A 142 6.72 -16.09 -3.39
N MET A 143 5.46 -15.97 -3.81
CA MET A 143 4.67 -14.74 -3.78
C MET A 143 3.72 -14.77 -2.58
N GLU A 144 3.93 -13.88 -1.61
CA GLU A 144 3.01 -13.69 -0.49
C GLU A 144 2.12 -12.47 -0.77
N ILE A 145 0.80 -12.67 -0.76
CA ILE A 145 -0.20 -11.63 -0.99
C ILE A 145 -0.87 -11.34 0.35
N PHE A 146 -0.62 -10.15 0.89
CA PHE A 146 -1.18 -9.69 2.15
C PHE A 146 -2.51 -9.02 1.89
N VAL A 147 -3.56 -9.55 2.50
CA VAL A 147 -4.93 -9.08 2.33
C VAL A 147 -5.60 -8.84 3.67
N MET A 148 -6.62 -8.00 3.63
CA MET A 148 -7.67 -7.94 4.63
C MET A 148 -8.90 -8.61 4.00
N SER A 149 -9.51 -9.60 4.66
CA SER A 149 -10.55 -10.43 4.03
C SER A 149 -11.83 -9.67 3.65
N GLN A 150 -12.05 -8.45 4.17
CA GLN A 150 -13.14 -7.58 3.77
C GLN A 150 -12.70 -6.34 2.97
N CYS A 151 -11.43 -6.28 2.57
CA CYS A 151 -10.95 -5.24 1.67
C CYS A 151 -11.32 -5.57 0.21
N PRO A 152 -12.04 -4.68 -0.50
CA PRO A 152 -12.38 -4.93 -1.91
C PRO A 152 -11.16 -5.11 -2.82
N TYR A 153 -10.04 -4.44 -2.52
CA TYR A 153 -8.80 -4.62 -3.28
C TYR A 153 -8.07 -5.93 -2.93
N GLY A 154 -8.19 -6.42 -1.70
CA GLY A 154 -7.70 -7.75 -1.32
C GLY A 154 -8.45 -8.84 -2.09
N VAL A 155 -9.78 -8.74 -2.10
CA VAL A 155 -10.67 -9.62 -2.88
C VAL A 155 -10.37 -9.56 -4.37
N MET A 156 -10.05 -8.39 -4.91
CA MET A 156 -9.58 -8.30 -6.31
C MET A 156 -8.31 -9.12 -6.54
N ALA A 157 -7.29 -8.99 -5.68
CA ALA A 157 -6.04 -9.73 -5.84
C ALA A 157 -6.28 -11.24 -5.80
N GLU A 158 -7.09 -11.72 -4.86
CA GLU A 158 -7.50 -13.13 -4.79
C GLU A 158 -8.26 -13.58 -6.05
N ASN A 159 -9.17 -12.76 -6.57
CA ASN A 159 -9.92 -13.07 -7.79
C ASN A 159 -9.03 -13.14 -9.03
N LEU A 160 -7.97 -12.32 -9.12
CA LEU A 160 -6.98 -12.42 -10.19
C LEU A 160 -6.23 -13.76 -10.13
N VAL A 161 -5.85 -14.22 -8.92
CA VAL A 161 -5.25 -15.56 -8.74
C VAL A 161 -6.23 -16.67 -9.13
N LEU A 162 -7.50 -16.58 -8.70
CA LEU A 162 -8.54 -17.55 -9.04
C LEU A 162 -8.78 -17.63 -10.55
N LYS A 163 -8.82 -16.48 -11.24
CA LYS A 163 -8.94 -16.43 -12.70
C LYS A 163 -7.72 -17.08 -13.37
N ALA A 164 -6.52 -16.73 -12.94
CA ALA A 164 -5.30 -17.32 -13.48
C ALA A 164 -5.27 -18.84 -13.26
N GLN A 165 -5.78 -19.35 -12.13
CA GLN A 165 -5.91 -20.77 -11.87
C GLN A 165 -6.84 -21.46 -12.87
N LYS A 166 -8.03 -20.89 -13.12
CA LYS A 166 -9.01 -21.43 -14.08
C LYS A 166 -8.51 -21.39 -15.52
N ASP A 167 -7.78 -20.33 -15.85
CA ASP A 167 -7.21 -20.12 -17.19
C ASP A 167 -5.91 -20.92 -17.40
N GLY A 168 -5.42 -21.65 -16.38
CA GLY A 168 -4.15 -22.38 -16.47
C GLY A 168 -2.91 -21.49 -16.59
N LYS A 169 -3.02 -20.21 -16.17
CA LYS A 169 -1.98 -19.17 -16.24
C LYS A 169 -1.10 -19.09 -14.98
N LEU A 170 -1.35 -19.93 -13.96
CA LEU A 170 -0.48 -19.96 -12.78
C LEU A 170 0.90 -20.56 -13.10
N PRO A 171 1.98 -19.95 -12.60
CA PRO A 171 3.33 -20.50 -12.72
C PRO A 171 3.43 -21.84 -11.97
N LYS A 172 4.00 -22.86 -12.61
CA LYS A 172 4.10 -24.23 -12.05
C LYS A 172 5.22 -24.38 -11.03
N ASP A 173 6.21 -23.51 -11.10
CA ASP A 173 7.47 -23.50 -10.33
C ASP A 173 7.44 -22.48 -9.17
N LYS A 174 6.33 -21.77 -8.98
CA LYS A 174 6.18 -20.70 -7.99
C LYS A 174 5.01 -20.98 -7.06
N GLU A 175 5.13 -20.52 -5.81
CA GLU A 175 4.13 -20.70 -4.76
C GLU A 175 3.42 -19.38 -4.50
N ILE A 176 2.08 -19.41 -4.35
CA ILE A 176 1.28 -18.25 -3.96
C ILE A 176 0.69 -18.50 -2.57
N LYS A 177 0.94 -17.58 -1.64
CA LYS A 177 0.42 -17.61 -0.27
C LYS A 177 -0.41 -16.38 0.01
N ILE A 178 -1.63 -16.57 0.50
CA ILE A 178 -2.41 -15.48 1.08
C ILE A 178 -2.00 -15.30 2.55
N ARG A 179 -1.74 -14.06 2.95
CA ARG A 179 -1.41 -13.63 4.31
C ARG A 179 -2.46 -12.63 4.80
N TYR A 180 -2.74 -12.61 6.08
CA TYR A 180 -3.84 -11.82 6.64
C TYR A 180 -3.34 -10.66 7.49
N ILE A 181 -3.71 -9.44 7.11
CA ILE A 181 -3.39 -8.24 7.87
C ILE A 181 -4.37 -8.10 9.03
N VAL A 182 -3.82 -7.99 10.24
CA VAL A 182 -4.54 -7.82 11.49
C VAL A 182 -3.59 -7.26 12.54
N ASP A 183 -4.09 -6.43 13.45
CA ASP A 183 -3.36 -5.99 14.63
C ASP A 183 -3.72 -6.85 15.84
N TYR A 184 -2.75 -7.08 16.73
CA TYR A 184 -2.95 -7.78 17.99
C TYR A 184 -2.20 -7.09 19.13
N SER A 185 -2.88 -6.91 20.27
CA SER A 185 -2.22 -6.68 21.55
C SER A 185 -2.87 -7.50 22.66
N ALA A 186 -2.11 -7.86 23.69
CA ALA A 186 -2.62 -8.61 24.83
C ALA A 186 -3.77 -7.87 25.56
N GLU A 187 -3.73 -6.53 25.56
CA GLU A 187 -4.72 -5.68 26.23
C GLU A 187 -6.01 -5.50 25.44
N ARG A 188 -5.93 -5.34 24.11
CA ARG A 188 -7.08 -4.99 23.25
C ARG A 188 -7.58 -6.15 22.40
N GLY A 189 -6.86 -7.27 22.36
CA GLY A 189 -7.17 -8.39 21.47
C GLY A 189 -6.87 -8.06 20.01
N PHE A 190 -7.60 -8.72 19.10
CA PHE A 190 -7.48 -8.48 17.67
C PHE A 190 -8.23 -7.22 17.22
N SER A 191 -7.64 -6.51 16.27
CA SER A 191 -8.26 -5.37 15.60
C SER A 191 -7.98 -5.44 14.10
N SER A 192 -9.01 -5.19 13.31
CA SER A 192 -8.98 -5.17 11.85
C SER A 192 -9.68 -3.92 11.35
N LEU A 193 -9.30 -3.42 10.17
CA LEU A 193 -9.80 -2.16 9.61
C LEU A 193 -11.32 -2.18 9.45
N HIS A 194 -11.88 -3.31 9.02
CA HIS A 194 -13.33 -3.46 8.81
C HIS A 194 -14.06 -4.07 10.01
N GLY A 195 -13.46 -4.05 11.21
CA GLY A 195 -14.07 -4.52 12.45
C GLY A 195 -13.90 -6.02 12.69
N SER A 196 -14.66 -6.56 13.64
CA SER A 196 -14.40 -7.92 14.14
C SER A 196 -14.69 -9.03 13.14
N ALA A 197 -15.73 -8.84 12.33
CA ALA A 197 -16.11 -9.80 11.30
C ALA A 197 -14.97 -10.12 10.32
N GLU A 198 -14.04 -9.17 10.11
CA GLU A 198 -12.86 -9.37 9.26
C GLU A 198 -11.81 -10.26 9.90
N TRP A 199 -11.37 -9.99 11.13
CA TRP A 199 -10.36 -10.87 11.76
C TRP A 199 -10.94 -12.27 12.05
N GLU A 200 -12.23 -12.37 12.33
CA GLU A 200 -12.90 -13.66 12.46
C GLU A 200 -12.89 -14.43 11.14
N GLU A 201 -13.11 -13.75 10.01
CA GLU A 201 -13.03 -14.36 8.69
C GLU A 201 -11.60 -14.75 8.33
N ASN A 202 -10.60 -13.94 8.69
CA ASN A 202 -9.19 -14.29 8.54
C ASN A 202 -8.88 -15.63 9.24
N ILE A 203 -9.41 -15.87 10.45
CA ILE A 203 -9.27 -17.16 11.15
C ILE A 203 -9.91 -18.29 10.35
N ARG A 204 -11.14 -18.12 9.85
CA ARG A 204 -11.83 -19.17 9.07
C ARG A 204 -11.01 -19.52 7.82
N GLN A 205 -10.53 -18.52 7.09
CA GLN A 205 -9.74 -18.73 5.89
C GLN A 205 -8.38 -19.40 6.19
N LEU A 206 -7.68 -19.01 7.26
CA LEU A 206 -6.47 -19.68 7.76
C LEU A 206 -6.72 -21.16 8.09
N LEU A 207 -7.81 -21.46 8.80
CA LEU A 207 -8.19 -22.82 9.15
C LEU A 207 -8.56 -23.65 7.91
N VAL A 208 -9.26 -23.05 6.94
CA VAL A 208 -9.56 -23.70 5.67
C VAL A 208 -8.30 -23.98 4.87
N ALA A 209 -7.38 -23.02 4.74
CA ALA A 209 -6.10 -23.20 4.07
C ALA A 209 -5.31 -24.38 4.67
N LYS A 210 -5.31 -24.49 6.00
CA LYS A 210 -4.61 -25.55 6.72
C LYS A 210 -5.24 -26.94 6.61
N TYR A 211 -6.56 -27.03 6.77
CA TYR A 211 -7.25 -28.33 6.88
C TYR A 211 -7.93 -28.81 5.60
N TYR A 212 -8.18 -27.90 4.67
CA TYR A 212 -8.81 -28.17 3.39
C TYR A 212 -8.10 -27.41 2.26
N PRO A 213 -6.77 -27.56 2.09
CA PRO A 213 -6.01 -26.79 1.10
C PRO A 213 -6.57 -26.93 -0.33
N ASN A 214 -7.03 -28.12 -0.69
CA ASN A 214 -7.65 -28.39 -2.01
C ASN A 214 -9.02 -27.70 -2.22
N LYS A 215 -9.65 -27.18 -1.15
CA LYS A 215 -10.94 -26.47 -1.19
C LYS A 215 -10.80 -24.99 -0.84
N TYR A 216 -9.61 -24.54 -0.46
CA TYR A 216 -9.36 -23.18 -0.01
C TYR A 216 -9.72 -22.15 -1.10
N TRP A 217 -9.20 -22.34 -2.31
CA TRP A 217 -9.52 -21.46 -3.44
C TRP A 217 -11.01 -21.47 -3.81
N LYS A 218 -11.68 -22.64 -3.73
CA LYS A 218 -13.14 -22.71 -3.92
C LYS A 218 -13.89 -21.91 -2.84
N TYR A 219 -13.44 -21.99 -1.59
CA TYR A 219 -14.02 -21.23 -0.49
C TYR A 219 -13.84 -19.72 -0.68
N LEU A 220 -12.64 -19.27 -1.05
CA LEU A 220 -12.39 -17.86 -1.40
C LEU A 220 -13.28 -17.41 -2.55
N GLU A 221 -13.39 -18.19 -3.63
CA GLU A 221 -14.25 -17.86 -4.76
C GLU A 221 -15.71 -17.62 -4.34
N ILE A 222 -16.24 -18.43 -3.43
CA ILE A 222 -17.61 -18.27 -2.93
C ILE A 222 -17.69 -17.05 -1.99
N ARG A 223 -16.73 -16.89 -1.08
CA ARG A 223 -16.70 -15.77 -0.13
C ARG A 223 -16.57 -14.43 -0.83
N ASN A 224 -15.77 -14.35 -1.88
CA ASN A 224 -15.46 -13.12 -2.62
C ASN A 224 -16.67 -12.53 -3.36
N LYS A 225 -17.72 -13.31 -3.61
CA LYS A 225 -18.99 -12.83 -4.19
C LYS A 225 -19.72 -11.86 -3.25
N ASP A 226 -19.56 -12.06 -1.95
CA ASP A 226 -20.13 -11.21 -0.89
C ASP A 226 -19.20 -11.27 0.34
N TYR A 227 -18.05 -10.63 0.24
CA TYR A 227 -16.96 -10.75 1.23
C TYR A 227 -17.35 -10.19 2.60
N GLN A 228 -18.36 -9.33 2.69
CA GLN A 228 -18.87 -8.77 3.95
C GLN A 228 -20.01 -9.59 4.57
N SER A 229 -20.52 -10.61 3.86
CA SER A 229 -21.62 -11.43 4.33
C SER A 229 -21.33 -12.09 5.67
N SER A 230 -22.32 -12.10 6.56
CA SER A 230 -22.28 -12.93 7.78
C SER A 230 -22.49 -14.42 7.48
N ARG A 231 -22.81 -14.79 6.23
CA ARG A 231 -23.14 -16.17 5.80
C ARG A 231 -21.91 -17.00 5.41
N TRP A 232 -20.85 -16.92 6.21
CA TRP A 232 -19.64 -17.74 6.04
C TRP A 232 -19.93 -19.24 6.13
N ASP A 233 -20.96 -19.63 6.89
CA ASP A 233 -21.42 -21.01 7.08
C ASP A 233 -21.87 -21.63 5.75
N LYS A 234 -22.60 -20.86 4.95
CA LYS A 234 -23.08 -21.27 3.63
C LYS A 234 -21.95 -21.40 2.62
N ALA A 235 -20.98 -20.50 2.67
CA ALA A 235 -19.80 -20.60 1.82
C ALA A 235 -18.98 -21.86 2.13
N LEU A 236 -18.85 -22.24 3.41
CA LEU A 236 -18.22 -23.51 3.79
C LEU A 236 -19.03 -24.70 3.26
N GLU A 237 -20.36 -24.69 3.43
CA GLU A 237 -21.25 -25.74 2.93
C GLU A 237 -21.13 -25.93 1.41
N GLU A 238 -21.20 -24.85 0.62
CA GLU A 238 -21.08 -24.87 -0.84
C GLU A 238 -19.67 -25.29 -1.31
N ALA A 239 -18.63 -24.94 -0.54
CA ALA A 239 -17.27 -25.44 -0.75
C ALA A 239 -17.11 -26.94 -0.37
N GLY A 240 -18.12 -27.55 0.27
CA GLY A 240 -18.08 -28.91 0.77
C GLY A 240 -17.17 -29.06 1.99
N ILE A 241 -17.06 -28.02 2.82
CA ILE A 241 -16.23 -27.96 4.03
C ILE A 241 -17.14 -28.12 5.26
N ASN A 242 -16.72 -28.97 6.20
CA ASN A 242 -17.49 -29.17 7.42
C ASN A 242 -17.28 -28.00 8.39
N ALA A 243 -18.28 -27.12 8.51
CA ALA A 243 -18.23 -25.94 9.36
C ALA A 243 -17.95 -26.27 10.83
N LYS A 244 -18.51 -27.36 11.37
CA LYS A 244 -18.25 -27.78 12.76
C LYS A 244 -16.78 -28.11 13.00
N LYS A 245 -16.09 -28.70 12.03
CA LYS A 245 -14.64 -28.98 12.13
C LYS A 245 -13.80 -27.70 12.16
N ILE A 246 -14.18 -26.69 11.38
CA ILE A 246 -13.54 -25.36 11.41
C ILE A 246 -13.81 -24.69 12.76
N MET A 247 -15.08 -24.60 13.18
CA MET A 247 -15.46 -23.88 14.39
C MET A 247 -14.91 -24.51 15.67
N LYS A 248 -14.70 -25.83 15.71
CA LYS A 248 -14.03 -26.50 16.85
C LYS A 248 -12.60 -25.97 17.10
N LYS A 249 -11.97 -25.36 16.09
CA LYS A 249 -10.59 -24.86 16.13
C LYS A 249 -10.50 -23.34 16.17
N PHE A 250 -11.63 -22.65 16.05
CA PHE A 250 -11.68 -21.20 15.90
C PHE A 250 -11.02 -20.48 17.08
N ASP A 251 -11.53 -20.72 18.31
CA ASP A 251 -11.07 -20.05 19.54
C ASP A 251 -9.78 -20.64 20.14
N THR A 252 -9.11 -21.54 19.44
CA THR A 252 -7.87 -22.18 19.91
C THR A 252 -6.77 -22.00 18.88
N GLU A 253 -6.66 -22.95 17.96
CA GLU A 253 -5.65 -22.94 16.91
C GLU A 253 -5.82 -21.76 15.95
N GLY A 254 -7.05 -21.35 15.67
CA GLY A 254 -7.36 -20.19 14.83
C GLY A 254 -6.78 -18.90 15.40
N ILE A 255 -6.95 -18.67 16.70
CA ILE A 255 -6.36 -17.54 17.42
C ILE A 255 -4.83 -17.55 17.31
N GLU A 256 -4.19 -18.70 17.53
CA GLU A 256 -2.73 -18.80 17.44
C GLU A 256 -2.20 -18.62 16.01
N LEU A 257 -2.94 -19.07 15.00
CA LEU A 257 -2.62 -18.79 13.60
C LEU A 257 -2.72 -17.28 13.30
N LEU A 258 -3.78 -16.63 13.76
CA LEU A 258 -3.98 -15.21 13.51
C LEU A 258 -2.98 -14.32 14.27
N LYS A 259 -2.54 -14.69 15.47
CA LYS A 259 -1.43 -14.02 16.18
C LYS A 259 -0.13 -14.06 15.36
N LYS A 260 0.18 -15.21 14.76
CA LYS A 260 1.36 -15.35 13.89
C LYS A 260 1.27 -14.48 12.64
N GLU A 261 0.07 -14.30 12.09
CA GLU A 261 -0.13 -13.34 11.00
C GLU A 261 0.11 -11.90 11.47
N ALA A 262 -0.42 -11.50 12.63
CA ALA A 262 -0.19 -10.18 13.22
C ALA A 262 1.31 -9.89 13.49
N GLU A 263 2.04 -10.88 14.00
CA GLU A 263 3.48 -10.78 14.22
C GLU A 263 4.24 -10.64 12.90
N TYR A 264 3.84 -11.42 11.89
CA TYR A 264 4.50 -11.41 10.59
C TYR A 264 4.25 -10.11 9.82
N THR A 265 3.01 -9.63 9.75
CA THR A 265 2.67 -8.35 9.10
C THR A 265 3.41 -7.19 9.77
N LYS A 266 3.45 -7.17 11.11
CA LYS A 266 4.22 -6.19 11.88
C LYS A 266 5.71 -6.25 11.59
N ALA A 267 6.30 -7.45 11.50
CA ALA A 267 7.71 -7.63 11.20
C ALA A 267 8.13 -7.13 9.81
N TYR A 268 7.18 -6.98 8.89
CA TYR A 268 7.38 -6.36 7.57
C TYR A 268 6.80 -4.94 7.48
N SER A 269 6.18 -4.43 8.55
CA SER A 269 5.48 -3.15 8.54
C SER A 269 4.40 -3.05 7.45
N ILE A 270 3.73 -4.17 7.14
CA ILE A 270 2.68 -4.23 6.13
C ILE A 270 1.33 -4.00 6.79
N ASN A 271 0.67 -2.92 6.41
CA ASN A 271 -0.65 -2.51 6.91
C ASN A 271 -1.66 -2.17 5.79
N ALA A 272 -1.27 -2.29 4.52
CA ALA A 272 -2.10 -1.96 3.37
C ALA A 272 -2.51 -3.22 2.61
N SER A 273 -3.78 -3.30 2.21
CA SER A 273 -4.34 -4.42 1.44
C SER A 273 -4.72 -3.99 0.02
N PRO A 274 -4.24 -4.69 -1.03
CA PRO A 274 -3.23 -5.74 -0.97
C PRO A 274 -1.82 -5.16 -0.89
N SER A 275 -0.91 -5.95 -0.32
CA SER A 275 0.54 -5.79 -0.51
C SER A 275 1.12 -7.10 -0.99
N PHE A 276 2.19 -7.05 -1.79
CA PHE A 276 2.82 -8.25 -2.36
C PHE A 276 4.25 -8.34 -1.85
N LEU A 277 4.68 -9.50 -1.39
CA LEU A 277 6.06 -9.75 -0.99
C LEU A 277 6.62 -10.87 -1.84
N TRP A 278 7.57 -10.52 -2.69
CA TRP A 278 8.28 -11.45 -3.54
C TRP A 278 9.54 -11.96 -2.83
N GLU A 279 9.67 -13.28 -2.79
CA GLU A 279 10.80 -14.03 -2.23
C GLU A 279 11.20 -13.66 -0.80
N GLY A 280 10.22 -13.23 0.00
CA GLY A 280 10.45 -12.82 1.40
C GLY A 280 11.20 -11.50 1.55
N LYS A 281 11.49 -10.78 0.46
CA LYS A 281 12.35 -9.58 0.49
C LYS A 281 11.74 -8.36 -0.18
N VAL A 282 11.11 -8.53 -1.35
CA VAL A 282 10.75 -7.40 -2.21
C VAL A 282 9.28 -7.06 -2.01
N LEU A 283 9.01 -5.91 -1.40
CA LEU A 283 7.66 -5.37 -1.23
C LEU A 283 7.22 -4.68 -2.52
N LEU A 284 6.04 -5.06 -3.02
CA LEU A 284 5.51 -4.69 -4.33
C LEU A 284 4.04 -4.25 -4.21
N ASN A 285 3.57 -3.53 -5.22
CA ASN A 285 2.15 -3.21 -5.43
C ASN A 285 1.64 -3.99 -6.65
N PHE A 286 0.38 -3.81 -7.05
CA PHE A 286 -0.18 -4.49 -8.23
C PHE A 286 0.66 -4.34 -9.50
N GLY A 287 1.12 -3.12 -9.80
CA GLY A 287 1.88 -2.83 -11.01
C GLY A 287 3.17 -3.62 -11.04
N THR A 288 4.03 -3.45 -10.03
CA THR A 288 5.33 -4.12 -10.02
C THR A 288 5.25 -5.61 -9.71
N ALA A 289 4.21 -6.07 -9.00
CA ALA A 289 3.97 -7.51 -8.83
C ALA A 289 3.64 -8.17 -10.18
N SER A 290 2.94 -7.48 -11.08
CA SER A 290 2.62 -7.99 -12.41
C SER A 290 3.82 -8.01 -13.38
N GLU A 291 4.88 -7.27 -13.06
CA GLU A 291 6.14 -7.26 -13.82
C GLU A 291 7.03 -8.45 -13.46
N ILE A 292 6.79 -9.12 -12.33
CA ILE A 292 7.48 -10.36 -12.01
C ILE A 292 7.07 -11.42 -13.02
N ASP A 293 8.08 -12.09 -13.59
CA ASP A 293 7.86 -13.19 -14.54
C ASP A 293 6.83 -14.20 -13.99
N GLY A 294 5.91 -14.65 -14.84
CA GLY A 294 4.81 -15.55 -14.45
C GLY A 294 3.68 -14.93 -13.61
N PHE A 295 3.77 -13.66 -13.20
CA PHE A 295 2.74 -12.96 -12.42
C PHE A 295 1.99 -11.86 -13.19
N GLY A 296 2.13 -11.79 -14.52
CA GLY A 296 1.43 -10.80 -15.35
C GLY A 296 -0.10 -10.75 -15.17
N PHE A 297 -0.72 -11.84 -14.70
CA PHE A 297 -2.14 -11.90 -14.36
C PHE A 297 -2.54 -11.02 -13.16
N LEU A 298 -1.57 -10.55 -12.35
CA LEU A 298 -1.82 -9.61 -11.25
C LEU A 298 -2.06 -8.17 -11.72
N ASN A 299 -1.92 -7.87 -13.01
CA ASN A 299 -2.25 -6.55 -13.54
C ASN A 299 -3.78 -6.36 -13.58
N PRO A 300 -4.36 -5.50 -12.71
CA PRO A 300 -5.81 -5.30 -12.68
C PRO A 300 -6.34 -4.55 -13.92
N ASN A 301 -5.45 -3.91 -14.69
CA ASN A 301 -5.79 -3.17 -15.89
C ASN A 301 -5.54 -3.97 -17.18
N ALA A 302 -5.11 -5.23 -17.09
CA ALA A 302 -4.99 -6.08 -18.26
C ALA A 302 -6.39 -6.25 -18.89
N THR A 303 -6.53 -5.80 -20.14
CA THR A 303 -7.78 -5.80 -20.89
C THR A 303 -8.25 -7.23 -21.16
N GLU A 304 -9.03 -7.81 -20.26
CA GLU A 304 -9.80 -9.03 -20.54
C GLU A 304 -11.27 -8.83 -20.12
N GLU A 305 -12.19 -9.22 -21.01
CA GLU A 305 -13.63 -9.18 -20.79
C GLU A 305 -14.00 -9.91 -19.48
N GLY A 306 -14.68 -9.19 -18.57
CA GLY A 306 -15.16 -9.75 -17.30
C GLY A 306 -14.27 -9.50 -16.08
N ALA A 307 -13.18 -8.74 -16.18
CA ALA A 307 -12.49 -8.24 -14.99
C ALA A 307 -13.44 -7.36 -14.15
N ALA A 308 -13.55 -7.66 -12.84
CA ALA A 308 -14.29 -6.81 -11.93
C ALA A 308 -13.70 -5.38 -11.98
N PRO A 309 -14.53 -4.34 -12.04
CA PRO A 309 -14.02 -2.97 -12.09
C PRO A 309 -13.12 -2.70 -10.88
N VAL A 310 -12.06 -1.92 -11.07
CA VAL A 310 -11.21 -1.45 -9.97
C VAL A 310 -12.12 -0.77 -8.95
N PRO A 311 -12.17 -1.23 -7.68
CA PRO A 311 -12.97 -0.62 -6.64
C PRO A 311 -12.67 0.88 -6.58
N ALA A 312 -13.69 1.70 -6.42
CA ALA A 312 -13.50 3.12 -6.15
C ALA A 312 -13.24 3.33 -4.65
N GLY A 313 -12.23 4.13 -4.29
CA GLY A 313 -11.90 4.50 -2.91
C GLY A 313 -10.52 4.03 -2.44
N SER A 314 -10.06 4.44 -1.27
CA SER A 314 -8.82 3.98 -0.65
C SER A 314 -9.14 3.13 0.58
N CYS A 315 -8.52 1.96 0.70
CA CYS A 315 -8.36 1.26 1.98
C CYS A 315 -6.99 1.62 2.59
#